data_AF-A0A961BJZ0-F1
#
_entry.id   AF-A0A961BJZ0-F1
#
_cell.length_a   1.000
_cell.length_b   1.000
_cell.length_c   1.000
_cell.angle_alpha   90.00
_cell.angle_beta   90.00
_cell.angle_gamma   90.00
#
_symmetry.space_group_name_H-M   'P 1'
#
loop_
_entity.id
_entity.type
_entity.pdbx_description
1 polymer ?
#
loop_
_entity_poly.entity_id
_entity_poly.type
_entity_poly.pdbx_seq_one_letter_code
_entity_poly.pdbx_strand_id
1 'polypeptide(L)'
;FDPKPLIQKNHGKSVSAPLPEKDKHESTAKLLALGTDIPVRPRGQSGVTISDLLPHTAAMADELCLLRAVHADNNQHGPAALQFHTGAIAEARPSVGAWVSYGLGTENQNLPAFLTIHPGIDTRNYSASFLPAAHQGTPIILPAKESDPAIDFLTDTATDGATQRRRFDFIQRMNRRLLARNKTDVRMEGMIHSLETAYRM
;
A
#
# COMPACT_ATOMS: atom_id res chain seq x y z
N PHE A 1 9.50 12.66 9.87
CA PHE A 1 9.60 12.35 11.32
C PHE A 1 8.65 13.24 12.11
N ASP A 2 8.03 12.70 13.17
CA ASP A 2 7.24 13.47 14.14
C ASP A 2 8.03 13.56 15.47
N PRO A 3 8.59 14.73 15.81
CA PRO A 3 9.42 14.86 17.00
C PRO A 3 8.59 14.65 18.27
N LYS A 4 9.11 13.80 19.17
CA LYS A 4 8.54 13.56 20.51
C LYS A 4 9.52 14.05 21.59
N PRO A 5 9.55 15.36 21.91
CA PRO A 5 10.54 15.92 22.85
C PRO A 5 10.54 15.25 24.22
N LEU A 6 9.35 14.86 24.72
CA LEU A 6 9.23 14.17 26.00
C LEU A 6 9.90 12.78 25.99
N ILE A 7 9.76 12.03 24.89
CA ILE A 7 10.40 10.72 24.71
C ILE A 7 11.91 10.91 24.60
N GLN A 8 12.38 11.91 23.85
CA GLN A 8 13.81 12.21 23.73
C GLN A 8 14.42 12.62 25.08
N LYS A 9 13.77 13.50 25.83
CA LYS A 9 14.22 13.96 27.16
C LYS A 9 14.32 12.80 28.16
N ASN A 10 13.48 11.79 28.00
CA ASN A 10 13.42 10.63 28.87
C ASN A 10 14.09 9.39 28.26
N HIS A 11 14.89 9.53 27.20
CA HIS A 11 15.53 8.40 26.54
C HIS A 11 16.26 7.49 27.57
N GLY A 12 15.99 6.19 27.50
CA GLY A 12 16.53 5.17 28.40
C GLY A 12 15.90 5.12 29.80
N LYS A 13 14.99 6.02 30.14
CA LYS A 13 14.29 6.04 31.43
C LYS A 13 12.98 5.28 31.35
N SER A 14 12.60 4.64 32.46
CA SER A 14 11.30 4.00 32.59
C SER A 14 10.18 5.04 32.55
N VAL A 15 9.12 4.73 31.83
CA VAL A 15 7.90 5.53 31.72
C VAL A 15 6.72 4.71 32.21
N SER A 16 5.79 5.35 32.94
CA SER A 16 4.50 4.71 33.20
C SER A 16 3.70 4.68 31.90
N ALA A 17 3.41 3.49 31.39
CA ALA A 17 2.51 3.37 30.26
C ALA A 17 1.14 3.93 30.68
N PRO A 18 0.53 4.90 29.96
CA PRO A 18 -0.86 5.29 30.17
C PRO A 18 -1.81 4.22 29.60
N LEU A 19 -1.49 2.95 29.82
CA LEU A 19 -2.30 1.83 29.36
C LEU A 19 -3.36 1.51 30.42
N PRO A 20 -4.60 1.22 30.01
CA PRO A 20 -5.60 0.63 30.89
C PRO A 20 -5.01 -0.60 31.59
N GLU A 21 -5.42 -0.84 32.84
CA GLU A 21 -4.83 -1.89 33.67
C GLU A 21 -4.95 -3.30 33.05
N LYS A 22 -6.04 -3.53 32.29
CA LYS A 22 -6.29 -4.74 31.51
C LYS A 22 -5.28 -5.00 30.38
N ASP A 23 -4.60 -3.96 29.91
CA ASP A 23 -3.64 -4.00 28.80
C ASP A 23 -2.19 -4.03 29.32
N LYS A 24 -1.98 -4.08 30.64
CA LYS A 24 -0.67 -4.28 31.26
C LYS A 24 -0.34 -5.77 31.28
N HIS A 25 0.79 -6.14 30.70
CA HIS A 25 1.37 -7.48 30.75
C HIS A 25 2.79 -7.43 31.32
N GLU A 26 3.39 -8.57 31.70
CA GLU A 26 4.76 -8.60 32.26
C GLU A 26 5.79 -7.92 31.36
N SER A 27 5.64 -8.02 30.03
CA SER A 27 6.48 -7.34 29.03
C SER A 27 6.36 -5.80 29.05
N THR A 28 5.31 -5.26 29.69
CA THR A 28 5.07 -3.82 29.85
C THR A 28 5.48 -3.29 31.23
N ALA A 29 5.98 -4.16 32.13
CA ALA A 29 6.36 -3.79 33.50
C ALA A 29 7.49 -2.75 33.57
N LYS A 30 8.27 -2.60 32.49
CA LYS A 30 9.33 -1.60 32.37
C LYS A 30 9.43 -1.07 30.94
N LEU A 31 8.44 -0.29 30.51
CA LEU A 31 8.57 0.46 29.26
C LEU A 31 9.66 1.53 29.40
N LEU A 32 10.58 1.58 28.47
CA LEU A 32 11.57 2.65 28.36
C LEU A 32 11.11 3.65 27.31
N ALA A 33 11.29 4.94 27.58
CA ALA A 33 11.24 5.92 26.52
C ALA A 33 12.45 5.71 25.61
N LEU A 34 12.21 5.45 24.33
CA LEU A 34 13.26 5.28 23.32
C LEU A 34 13.19 6.45 22.35
N GLY A 35 14.04 7.44 22.62
CA GLY A 35 14.38 8.49 21.65
C GLY A 35 15.12 7.94 20.43
N THR A 36 15.32 8.77 19.42
CA THR A 36 16.02 8.36 18.19
C THR A 36 17.52 8.28 18.43
N ASP A 37 18.13 7.12 18.14
CA ASP A 37 19.58 6.94 18.23
C ASP A 37 20.32 7.53 17.02
N ILE A 38 19.68 7.53 15.86
CA ILE A 38 20.24 8.07 14.61
C ILE A 38 19.68 9.46 14.37
N PRO A 39 20.52 10.44 13.96
CA PRO A 39 20.06 11.81 13.81
C PRO A 39 18.93 11.93 12.79
N VAL A 40 17.90 12.68 13.17
CA VAL A 40 16.81 13.10 12.30
C VAL A 40 16.91 14.60 12.12
N ARG A 41 17.10 15.05 10.88
CA ARG A 41 17.47 16.44 10.58
C ARG A 41 16.61 17.01 9.45
N PRO A 42 16.38 18.34 9.41
CA PRO A 42 15.76 19.00 8.26
C PRO A 42 16.50 18.68 6.96
N ARG A 43 15.76 18.43 5.89
CA ARG A 43 16.28 18.13 4.55
C ARG A 43 15.70 19.10 3.52
N GLY A 44 16.47 19.32 2.46
CA GLY A 44 16.07 20.19 1.36
C GLY A 44 15.75 21.62 1.80
N GLN A 45 15.05 22.34 0.93
CA GLN A 45 14.51 23.68 1.21
C GLN A 45 13.21 23.62 2.03
N SER A 46 12.44 22.54 1.88
CA SER A 46 11.19 22.26 2.60
C SER A 46 11.40 22.09 4.11
N GLY A 47 12.61 21.74 4.55
CA GLY A 47 12.94 21.53 5.96
C GLY A 47 12.31 20.27 6.54
N VAL A 48 11.74 19.38 5.70
CA VAL A 48 11.14 18.12 6.15
C VAL A 48 12.18 17.30 6.91
N THR A 49 11.82 16.84 8.11
CA THR A 49 12.78 16.14 8.98
C THR A 49 12.80 14.64 8.66
N ILE A 50 13.93 14.14 8.16
CA ILE A 50 14.13 12.73 7.73
C ILE A 50 15.41 12.16 8.36
N SER A 51 15.34 10.90 8.81
CA SER A 51 16.47 10.17 9.42
C SER A 51 17.63 9.98 8.45
N ASP A 52 18.87 9.98 8.97
CA ASP A 52 20.06 9.62 8.18
C ASP A 52 20.03 8.16 7.68
N LEU A 53 19.18 7.30 8.24
CA LEU A 53 18.97 5.93 7.74
C LEU A 53 18.31 5.86 6.36
N LEU A 54 17.69 6.96 5.91
CA LEU A 54 16.97 7.01 4.64
C LEU A 54 17.63 8.03 3.71
N PRO A 55 18.90 7.86 3.32
CA PRO A 55 19.64 8.88 2.58
C PRO A 55 19.01 9.19 1.22
N HIS A 56 18.48 8.18 0.53
CA HIS A 56 17.83 8.35 -0.76
C HIS A 56 16.47 9.05 -0.64
N THR A 57 15.69 8.74 0.39
CA THR A 57 14.45 9.47 0.70
C THR A 57 14.74 10.90 1.15
N ALA A 58 15.83 11.12 1.88
CA ALA A 58 16.25 12.44 2.32
C ALA A 58 16.68 13.34 1.15
N ALA A 59 17.25 12.76 0.09
CA ALA A 59 17.65 13.51 -1.11
C ALA A 59 16.46 14.07 -1.90
N MET A 60 15.29 13.44 -1.81
CA MET A 60 14.04 13.86 -2.46
C MET A 60 13.12 14.66 -1.54
N ALA A 61 13.61 15.21 -0.43
CA ALA A 61 12.76 15.84 0.59
C ALA A 61 11.82 16.94 0.07
N ASP A 62 12.26 17.71 -0.92
CA ASP A 62 11.49 18.80 -1.51
C ASP A 62 10.39 18.33 -2.47
N GLU A 63 10.43 17.06 -2.87
CA GLU A 63 9.40 16.39 -3.68
C GLU A 63 8.39 15.63 -2.81
N LEU A 64 8.61 15.58 -1.49
CA LEU A 64 7.78 14.85 -0.55
C LEU A 64 6.81 15.76 0.19
N CYS A 65 5.55 15.32 0.28
CA CYS A 65 4.57 15.88 1.20
C CYS A 65 4.52 15.02 2.48
N LEU A 66 4.80 15.63 3.64
CA LEU A 66 4.70 14.94 4.93
C LEU A 66 3.34 15.23 5.61
N LEU A 67 2.45 14.24 5.61
CA LEU A 67 1.17 14.30 6.33
C LEU A 67 1.33 13.81 7.78
N ARG A 68 1.12 14.69 8.76
CA ARG A 68 1.11 14.36 10.21
C ARG A 68 -0.30 14.39 10.82
N ALA A 69 -1.28 13.85 10.11
CA ALA A 69 -2.69 13.90 10.53
C ALA A 69 -3.31 12.52 10.80
N VAL A 70 -2.54 11.44 10.63
CA VAL A 70 -3.06 10.07 10.76
C VAL A 70 -2.87 9.58 12.20
N HIS A 71 -3.94 9.05 12.79
CA HIS A 71 -3.95 8.45 14.12
C HIS A 71 -4.68 7.10 14.06
N ALA A 72 -4.11 6.09 14.73
CA ALA A 72 -4.73 4.79 14.95
C ALA A 72 -4.63 4.48 16.44
N ASP A 73 -5.74 4.04 17.03
CA ASP A 73 -5.92 3.83 18.47
C ASP A 73 -6.18 2.36 18.82
N ASN A 74 -6.15 1.48 17.82
CA ASN A 74 -6.27 0.04 18.04
C ASN A 74 -4.95 -0.56 18.56
N ASN A 75 -5.02 -1.34 19.64
CA ASN A 75 -3.86 -1.96 20.28
C ASN A 75 -3.45 -3.31 19.66
N GLN A 76 -4.25 -3.87 18.73
CA GLN A 76 -3.96 -5.13 18.06
C GLN A 76 -3.35 -4.89 16.68
N HIS A 77 -2.21 -5.55 16.40
CA HIS A 77 -1.45 -5.36 15.16
C HIS A 77 -2.30 -5.44 13.88
N GLY A 78 -3.15 -6.47 13.73
CA GLY A 78 -3.97 -6.67 12.53
C GLY A 78 -4.99 -5.54 12.32
N PRO A 79 -5.92 -5.33 13.27
CA PRO A 79 -6.90 -4.24 13.20
C PRO A 79 -6.27 -2.84 13.11
N ALA A 80 -5.14 -2.59 13.78
CA ALA A 80 -4.41 -1.32 13.70
C ALA A 80 -3.82 -1.09 12.30
N ALA A 81 -3.23 -2.11 11.69
CA ALA A 81 -2.76 -2.04 10.30
C ALA A 81 -3.91 -1.74 9.34
N LEU A 82 -5.05 -2.42 9.52
CA LEU A 82 -6.24 -2.18 8.69
C LEU A 82 -6.78 -0.75 8.88
N GLN A 83 -6.82 -0.25 10.11
CA GLN A 83 -7.23 1.13 10.43
C GLN A 83 -6.30 2.14 9.77
N PHE A 84 -4.99 1.90 9.80
CA PHE A 84 -4.01 2.76 9.17
C PHE A 84 -4.20 2.82 7.64
N HIS A 85 -4.46 1.69 7.01
CA HIS A 85 -4.62 1.63 5.56
C HIS A 85 -6.00 2.08 5.07
N THR A 86 -7.06 1.87 5.85
CA THR A 86 -8.45 1.98 5.35
C THR A 86 -9.37 2.84 6.20
N GLY A 87 -8.92 3.27 7.39
CA GLY A 87 -9.74 3.95 8.40
C GLY A 87 -10.71 3.04 9.15
N ALA A 88 -10.81 1.75 8.82
CA ALA A 88 -11.67 0.78 9.47
C ALA A 88 -10.86 -0.31 10.19
N ILE A 89 -11.41 -0.88 11.27
CA ILE A 89 -10.72 -1.91 12.08
C ILE A 89 -11.11 -3.34 11.71
N ALA A 90 -12.13 -3.53 10.87
CA ALA A 90 -12.64 -4.87 10.53
C ALA A 90 -13.26 -4.94 9.12
N GLU A 91 -14.02 -3.92 8.72
CA GLU A 91 -14.69 -3.88 7.41
C GLU A 91 -13.70 -3.73 6.26
N ALA A 92 -14.03 -4.30 5.10
CA ALA A 92 -13.31 -4.01 3.87
C ALA A 92 -13.68 -2.61 3.35
N ARG A 93 -12.78 -1.65 3.55
CA ARG A 93 -12.85 -0.31 2.94
C ARG A 93 -11.72 -0.15 1.93
N PRO A 94 -11.86 0.73 0.92
CA PRO A 94 -10.77 0.99 0.00
C PRO A 94 -9.57 1.51 0.77
N SER A 95 -8.39 0.96 0.46
CA SER A 95 -7.15 1.42 1.09
C SER A 95 -6.77 2.82 0.62
N VAL A 96 -5.87 3.47 1.36
CA VAL A 96 -5.29 4.76 0.98
C VAL A 96 -4.66 4.70 -0.42
N GLY A 97 -3.99 3.59 -0.77
CA GLY A 97 -3.44 3.39 -2.11
C GLY A 97 -4.51 3.31 -3.19
N ALA A 98 -5.63 2.63 -2.92
CA ALA A 98 -6.75 2.56 -3.84
C ALA A 98 -7.43 3.94 -4.02
N TRP A 99 -7.56 4.73 -2.95
CA TRP A 99 -8.08 6.10 -3.03
C TRP A 99 -7.17 7.03 -3.82
N VAL A 100 -5.84 6.95 -3.61
CA VAL A 100 -4.86 7.72 -4.38
C VAL A 100 -4.94 7.34 -5.85
N SER A 101 -4.96 6.05 -6.15
CA SER A 101 -5.10 5.54 -7.52
C SER A 101 -6.40 6.00 -8.19
N TYR A 102 -7.52 5.99 -7.47
CA TYR A 102 -8.82 6.43 -7.98
C TYR A 102 -8.90 7.94 -8.18
N GLY A 103 -8.39 8.72 -7.21
CA GLY A 103 -8.51 10.17 -7.19
C GLY A 103 -7.52 10.88 -8.11
N LEU A 104 -6.29 10.38 -8.21
CA LEU A 104 -5.24 10.98 -9.05
C LEU A 104 -5.11 10.30 -10.41
N GLY A 105 -5.59 9.06 -10.55
CA GLY A 105 -5.37 8.25 -11.75
C GLY A 105 -3.92 7.78 -11.88
N THR A 106 -3.49 7.55 -13.12
CA THR A 106 -2.12 7.14 -13.46
C THR A 106 -1.70 7.82 -14.76
N GLU A 107 -0.47 8.33 -14.80
CA GLU A 107 0.16 8.80 -16.04
C GLU A 107 0.67 7.62 -16.89
N ASN A 108 0.77 6.42 -16.30
CA ASN A 108 1.23 5.21 -16.95
C ASN A 108 0.04 4.30 -17.31
N GLN A 109 -0.08 3.94 -18.58
CA GLN A 109 -1.13 3.04 -19.10
C GLN A 109 -0.69 1.56 -19.18
N ASN A 110 0.60 1.30 -18.97
CA ASN A 110 1.21 -0.01 -19.14
C ASN A 110 1.54 -0.72 -17.82
N LEU A 111 1.41 -0.03 -16.67
CA LEU A 111 1.61 -0.61 -15.34
C LEU A 111 0.41 -0.36 -14.44
N PRO A 112 0.20 -1.20 -13.40
CA PRO A 112 -0.81 -0.93 -12.39
C PRO A 112 -0.51 0.38 -11.68
N ALA A 113 -1.56 1.16 -11.44
CA ALA A 113 -1.46 2.45 -10.76
C ALA A 113 -1.13 2.33 -9.25
N PHE A 114 -1.36 1.16 -8.66
CA PHE A 114 -1.13 0.90 -7.24
C PHE A 114 -0.45 -0.46 -7.03
N LEU A 115 0.77 -0.42 -6.49
CA LEU A 115 1.56 -1.59 -6.13
C LEU A 115 1.67 -1.70 -4.60
N THR A 116 1.69 -2.93 -4.09
CA THR A 116 2.03 -3.21 -2.70
C THR A 116 3.18 -4.21 -2.65
N ILE A 117 4.24 -3.88 -1.90
CA ILE A 117 5.47 -4.69 -1.88
C ILE A 117 5.39 -5.65 -0.71
N HIS A 118 5.50 -6.94 -1.00
CA HIS A 118 5.51 -8.05 -0.05
C HIS A 118 4.44 -7.89 1.05
N PRO A 119 3.15 -7.70 0.68
CA PRO A 119 2.12 -7.49 1.68
C PRO A 119 1.95 -8.73 2.55
N GLY A 120 1.44 -8.52 3.77
CA GLY A 120 0.94 -9.61 4.59
C GLY A 120 -0.30 -10.28 3.99
N ILE A 121 -0.79 -11.31 4.69
CA ILE A 121 -1.90 -12.16 4.24
C ILE A 121 -3.23 -11.39 4.11
N ASP A 122 -3.41 -10.32 4.90
CA ASP A 122 -4.65 -9.55 4.89
C ASP A 122 -4.74 -8.61 3.68
N THR A 123 -5.45 -9.08 2.65
CA THR A 123 -5.67 -8.36 1.39
C THR A 123 -6.46 -7.06 1.56
N ARG A 124 -7.18 -6.89 2.67
CA ARG A 124 -7.96 -5.67 2.94
C ARG A 124 -7.06 -4.43 3.09
N ASN A 125 -5.80 -4.61 3.49
CA ASN A 125 -4.82 -3.51 3.64
C ASN A 125 -4.52 -2.79 2.30
N TYR A 126 -4.76 -3.43 1.17
CA TYR A 126 -4.50 -2.89 -0.16
C TYR A 126 -5.66 -3.10 -1.13
N SER A 127 -6.87 -3.31 -0.60
CA SER A 127 -8.04 -3.59 -1.43
C SER A 127 -8.66 -2.33 -2.03
N ALA A 128 -9.20 -2.44 -3.24
CA ALA A 128 -10.11 -1.44 -3.82
C ALA A 128 -11.50 -1.45 -3.16
N SER A 129 -11.90 -2.55 -2.51
CA SER A 129 -13.24 -2.76 -1.96
C SER A 129 -14.35 -2.41 -2.99
N PHE A 130 -15.10 -1.34 -2.78
CA PHE A 130 -16.17 -0.89 -3.68
C PHE A 130 -15.69 0.03 -4.82
N LEU A 131 -14.42 0.43 -4.84
CA LEU A 131 -13.84 1.14 -5.99
C LEU A 131 -13.67 0.16 -7.17
N PRO A 132 -13.59 0.68 -8.42
CA PRO A 132 -13.33 -0.16 -9.58
C PRO A 132 -12.10 -1.05 -9.40
N ALA A 133 -12.16 -2.28 -9.93
CA ALA A 133 -11.10 -3.28 -9.78
C ALA A 133 -9.72 -2.84 -10.32
N ALA A 134 -9.69 -1.84 -11.20
CA ALA A 134 -8.47 -1.20 -11.69
C ALA A 134 -7.61 -0.56 -10.58
N HIS A 135 -8.20 -0.22 -9.43
CA HIS A 135 -7.52 0.39 -8.29
C HIS A 135 -7.14 -0.62 -7.20
N GLN A 136 -7.30 -1.92 -7.47
CA GLN A 136 -6.86 -2.97 -6.56
C GLN A 136 -5.33 -2.96 -6.51
N GLY A 137 -4.75 -2.97 -5.31
CA GLY A 137 -3.31 -3.06 -5.17
C GLY A 137 -2.78 -4.35 -5.76
N THR A 138 -1.81 -4.24 -6.68
CA THR A 138 -1.10 -5.38 -7.25
C THR A 138 0.04 -5.78 -6.32
N PRO A 139 0.02 -6.98 -5.72
CA PRO A 139 1.09 -7.44 -4.86
C PRO A 139 2.33 -7.80 -5.67
N ILE A 140 3.48 -7.28 -5.26
CA ILE A 140 4.79 -7.71 -5.71
C ILE A 140 5.38 -8.57 -4.61
N ILE A 141 5.49 -9.87 -4.84
CA ILE A 141 6.09 -10.77 -3.86
C ILE A 141 7.59 -10.79 -4.11
N LEU A 142 8.36 -10.32 -3.12
CA LEU A 142 9.82 -10.40 -3.20
C LEU A 142 10.22 -11.88 -3.32
N PRO A 143 10.86 -12.27 -4.43
CA PRO A 143 11.21 -13.66 -4.66
C PRO A 143 12.32 -14.09 -3.71
N ALA A 144 12.27 -15.35 -3.26
CA ALA A 144 13.31 -15.91 -2.38
C ALA A 144 14.61 -16.18 -3.12
N LYS A 145 14.53 -16.39 -4.44
CA LYS A 145 15.65 -16.59 -5.35
C LYS A 145 15.52 -15.64 -6.53
N GLU A 146 16.63 -15.20 -7.09
CA GLU A 146 16.66 -14.33 -8.27
C GLU A 146 15.96 -14.95 -9.50
N SER A 147 15.87 -16.28 -9.56
CA SER A 147 15.16 -17.01 -10.62
C SER A 147 13.64 -16.98 -10.53
N ASP A 148 13.07 -16.65 -9.36
CA ASP A 148 11.63 -16.71 -9.15
C ASP A 148 11.01 -15.38 -9.61
N PRO A 149 9.91 -15.41 -10.38
CA PRO A 149 9.29 -14.19 -10.87
C PRO A 149 8.66 -13.42 -9.71
N ALA A 150 8.86 -12.10 -9.67
CA ALA A 150 8.21 -11.24 -8.68
C ALA A 150 6.70 -11.06 -8.95
N ILE A 151 6.27 -11.31 -10.19
CA ILE A 151 4.89 -11.31 -10.66
C ILE A 151 4.70 -12.55 -11.54
N ASP A 152 3.77 -13.42 -11.17
CA ASP A 152 3.46 -14.62 -11.92
C ASP A 152 2.84 -14.30 -13.28
N PHE A 153 3.11 -15.15 -14.28
CA PHE A 153 2.47 -15.13 -15.60
C PHE A 153 2.67 -13.83 -16.42
N LEU A 154 3.74 -13.06 -16.18
CA LEU A 154 4.10 -11.91 -17.01
C LEU A 154 4.37 -12.28 -18.47
N THR A 155 4.88 -13.49 -18.71
CA THR A 155 5.15 -13.99 -20.07
C THR A 155 4.37 -15.25 -20.34
N ASP A 156 3.66 -15.29 -21.48
CA ASP A 156 3.07 -16.52 -22.00
C ASP A 156 4.14 -17.28 -22.78
N THR A 157 4.74 -18.29 -22.16
CA THR A 157 5.73 -19.16 -22.80
C THR A 157 5.11 -20.23 -23.68
N ALA A 158 3.77 -20.40 -23.64
CA ALA A 158 3.06 -21.45 -24.34
C ALA A 158 2.52 -21.02 -25.71
N THR A 159 2.41 -19.72 -26.00
CA THR A 159 1.92 -19.23 -27.30
C THR A 159 2.75 -18.10 -27.90
N ASP A 160 2.72 -17.99 -29.23
CA ASP A 160 3.26 -16.84 -29.93
C ASP A 160 2.39 -15.59 -29.71
N GLY A 161 2.99 -14.40 -29.82
CA GLY A 161 2.31 -13.13 -29.55
C GLY A 161 1.09 -12.85 -30.45
N ALA A 162 1.07 -13.37 -31.69
CA ALA A 162 -0.10 -13.21 -32.57
C ALA A 162 -1.28 -14.08 -32.12
N THR A 163 -1.00 -15.28 -31.63
CA THR A 163 -2.00 -16.18 -31.04
C THR A 163 -2.52 -15.64 -29.72
N GLN A 164 -1.65 -15.14 -28.84
CA GLN A 164 -2.03 -14.45 -27.61
C GLN A 164 -2.94 -13.25 -27.90
N ARG A 165 -2.57 -12.41 -28.88
CA ARG A 165 -3.39 -11.27 -29.33
C ARG A 165 -4.78 -11.69 -29.79
N ARG A 166 -4.88 -12.73 -30.64
CA ARG A 166 -6.17 -13.24 -31.12
C ARG A 166 -7.07 -13.73 -29.99
N ARG A 167 -6.50 -14.43 -29.00
CA ARG A 167 -7.21 -14.89 -27.79
C ARG A 167 -7.72 -13.71 -26.97
N PHE A 168 -6.86 -12.73 -26.72
CA PHE A 168 -7.21 -11.51 -26.02
C PHE A 168 -8.35 -10.75 -26.73
N ASP A 169 -8.24 -10.52 -28.04
CA ASP A 169 -9.27 -9.83 -28.83
C ASP A 169 -10.62 -10.58 -28.77
N PHE A 170 -10.60 -11.92 -28.74
CA PHE A 170 -11.82 -12.73 -28.59
C PHE A 170 -12.48 -12.51 -27.22
N ILE A 171 -11.71 -12.57 -26.14
CA ILE A 171 -12.21 -12.30 -24.78
C ILE A 171 -12.77 -10.87 -24.69
N GLN A 172 -12.05 -9.89 -25.23
CA GLN A 172 -12.48 -8.50 -25.23
C GLN A 172 -13.79 -8.28 -26.00
N ARG A 173 -13.98 -8.96 -27.15
CA ARG A 173 -15.25 -8.91 -27.87
C ARG A 173 -16.42 -9.47 -27.05
N MET A 174 -16.22 -10.56 -26.33
CA MET A 174 -17.25 -11.14 -25.46
C MET A 174 -17.59 -10.19 -24.30
N ASN A 175 -16.57 -9.65 -23.64
CA ASN A 175 -16.73 -8.71 -22.54
C ASN A 175 -17.51 -7.45 -22.96
N ARG A 176 -17.15 -6.83 -24.09
CA ARG A 176 -17.84 -5.64 -24.61
C ARG A 176 -19.30 -5.93 -24.99
N ARG A 177 -19.57 -7.11 -25.56
CA ARG A 177 -20.95 -7.54 -25.88
C ARG A 177 -21.80 -7.70 -24.60
N LEU A 178 -21.21 -8.23 -23.54
CA LEU A 178 -21.88 -8.37 -22.25
C LEU A 178 -22.15 -7.00 -21.61
N LEU A 179 -21.17 -6.10 -21.63
CA LEU A 179 -21.32 -4.75 -21.10
C LEU A 179 -22.43 -3.97 -21.83
N ALA A 180 -22.48 -4.05 -23.16
CA ALA A 180 -23.53 -3.41 -23.96
C ALA A 180 -24.96 -3.90 -23.61
N ARG A 181 -25.10 -5.14 -23.13
CA ARG A 181 -26.40 -5.69 -22.69
C ARG A 181 -26.81 -5.19 -21.31
N ASN A 182 -25.83 -4.96 -20.42
CA ASN A 182 -26.08 -4.61 -19.03
C ASN A 182 -26.14 -3.08 -18.77
N LYS A 183 -26.05 -2.25 -19.83
CA LYS A 183 -26.05 -0.77 -19.85
C LYS A 183 -24.88 -0.11 -19.09
N THR A 184 -24.59 -0.53 -17.87
CA THR A 184 -23.43 -0.11 -17.05
C THR A 184 -23.18 -1.12 -15.94
N ASP A 185 -21.96 -1.63 -15.83
CA ASP A 185 -21.51 -2.46 -14.71
C ASP A 185 -20.05 -2.13 -14.38
N VAL A 186 -19.88 -1.33 -13.32
CA VAL A 186 -18.57 -0.81 -12.87
C VAL A 186 -17.60 -1.94 -12.50
N ARG A 187 -18.10 -3.10 -12.04
CA ARG A 187 -17.25 -4.25 -11.71
C ARG A 187 -16.75 -4.92 -12.98
N MET A 188 -17.62 -5.12 -13.97
CA MET A 188 -17.20 -5.66 -15.26
C MET A 188 -16.23 -4.72 -15.99
N GLU A 189 -16.48 -3.42 -15.98
CA GLU A 189 -15.58 -2.41 -16.57
C GLU A 189 -14.19 -2.46 -15.90
N GLY A 190 -14.15 -2.54 -14.57
CA GLY A 190 -12.89 -2.68 -13.82
C GLY A 190 -12.15 -3.98 -14.17
N MET A 191 -12.86 -5.11 -14.30
CA MET A 191 -12.26 -6.38 -14.69
C MET A 191 -11.70 -6.32 -16.12
N ILE A 192 -12.43 -5.71 -17.06
CA ILE A 192 -11.96 -5.51 -18.44
C ILE A 192 -10.66 -4.71 -18.42
N HIS A 193 -10.63 -3.59 -17.70
CA HIS A 193 -9.45 -2.72 -17.63
C HIS A 193 -8.23 -3.41 -16.99
N SER A 194 -8.47 -4.22 -15.95
CA SER A 194 -7.43 -5.04 -15.31
C SER A 194 -6.82 -6.04 -16.30
N LEU A 195 -7.66 -6.76 -17.08
CA LEU A 195 -7.18 -7.69 -18.12
C LEU A 195 -6.45 -6.98 -19.26
N GLU A 196 -6.90 -5.78 -19.68
CA GLU A 196 -6.19 -4.99 -20.68
C GLU A 196 -4.81 -4.54 -20.19
N THR A 197 -4.71 -4.16 -18.92
CA THR A 197 -3.43 -3.79 -18.30
C THR A 197 -2.50 -5.00 -18.23
N ALA A 198 -2.99 -6.15 -17.78
CA ALA A 198 -2.22 -7.39 -17.73
C ALA A 198 -1.71 -7.86 -19.10
N TYR A 199 -2.43 -7.57 -20.19
CA TYR A 199 -1.96 -7.86 -21.55
C TYR A 199 -0.89 -6.88 -22.05
N ARG A 200 -0.84 -5.65 -21.53
CA ARG A 200 0.15 -4.63 -21.90
C ARG A 200 1.46 -4.74 -21.14
N MET A 201 1.40 -5.28 -19.92
CA MET A 201 2.57 -5.64 -19.09
C MET A 201 3.36 -6.77 -19.75
#